data_AF-Q4U342-F1
#
_entry.id   AF-Q4U342-F1
#
_cell.length_a   1.000
_cell.length_b   1.000
_cell.length_c   1.000
_cell.angle_alpha   90.00
_cell.angle_beta   90.00
_cell.angle_gamma   90.00
#
_symmetry.space_group_name_H-M   'P 1'
#
loop_
_entity.id
_entity.type
_entity.pdbx_description
1 polymer ?
#
loop_
_entity_poly.entity_id
_entity_poly.type
_entity_poly.pdbx_seq_one_letter_code
_entity_poly.pdbx_strand_id
1 'polypeptide(L)'
;EGGDGAMRRGRRWILDHGGATFTTAWGKFWLSVLGVFDWSGNNPLPPEMWTLPYFLPIHPGRMWCHCRMVYLPMSYIYGKRFVGPITPLILSLRNELYNLSYDRIDWNLARNQCAKEDLYYPHPLLQDILWASLHKLAEPILLHWPGSKLREKALHTAMQHIHYEDETTRYICMGVVSKVMNMLCCWVEDPNSEAFKLHLPRIYDYLWVAEDGMKMQAIGNQLWETAFTVQAIVATNLSEEFGPSLKKAHDFIKNTQILEDWPGDLSFWYRHSSKGGWPLSTGDLGWAVSDCTAEALKALLLLSRISPEIVGEPLDAKRLYDAVNFILSIRNKDGGFSTQEPTRSYAWMEIINPSETFGNIILDYSCVECTTSAIQALTSFKKLYPRHRREEIESCIKKAIDYIEKIQNPDGSWY
;
A
#
# COMPACT_ATOMS: atom_id res chain seq x y z
N GLU A 1 -12.95 -10.44 -34.34
CA GLU A 1 -12.32 -11.78 -34.38
C GLU A 1 -11.34 -11.87 -33.21
N GLY A 2 -11.33 -12.98 -32.48
CA GLY A 2 -10.52 -13.19 -31.26
C GLY A 2 -11.31 -13.78 -30.09
N GLY A 3 -11.27 -15.12 -29.94
CA GLY A 3 -11.54 -15.88 -28.70
C GLY A 3 -12.97 -15.92 -28.16
N ASP A 4 -13.74 -16.97 -28.51
CA ASP A 4 -15.02 -17.40 -27.88
C ASP A 4 -16.12 -16.31 -27.71
N GLY A 5 -15.97 -15.13 -28.31
CA GLY A 5 -16.86 -14.00 -28.07
C GLY A 5 -16.70 -13.35 -26.68
N ALA A 6 -15.61 -13.63 -25.96
CA ALA A 6 -15.35 -13.07 -24.63
C ALA A 6 -15.38 -11.54 -24.62
N MET A 7 -14.71 -10.88 -25.58
CA MET A 7 -14.77 -9.41 -25.73
C MET A 7 -16.18 -8.88 -25.97
N ARG A 8 -16.99 -9.61 -26.75
CA ARG A 8 -18.39 -9.22 -27.01
C ARG A 8 -19.24 -9.36 -25.76
N ARG A 9 -19.04 -10.42 -24.97
CA ARG A 9 -19.72 -10.63 -23.68
C ARG A 9 -19.30 -9.56 -22.67
N GLY A 10 -18.01 -9.29 -22.54
CA GLY A 10 -17.49 -8.26 -21.63
C GLY A 10 -18.02 -6.87 -21.99
N ARG A 11 -17.97 -6.50 -23.28
CA ARG A 11 -18.56 -5.23 -23.74
C ARG A 11 -20.05 -5.15 -23.44
N ARG A 12 -20.82 -6.22 -23.73
CA ARG A 12 -22.25 -6.26 -23.42
C ARG A 12 -22.49 -6.05 -21.93
N TRP A 13 -21.76 -6.75 -21.07
CA TRP A 13 -21.87 -6.59 -19.62
C TRP A 13 -21.60 -5.14 -19.20
N ILE A 14 -20.53 -4.51 -19.69
CA ILE A 14 -20.22 -3.10 -19.40
C ILE A 14 -21.38 -2.19 -19.78
N LEU A 15 -21.94 -2.35 -20.99
CA LEU A 15 -23.04 -1.52 -21.49
C LEU A 15 -24.34 -1.75 -20.72
N ASP A 16 -24.65 -3.01 -20.39
CA ASP A 16 -25.85 -3.39 -19.64
C ASP A 16 -25.84 -2.81 -18.21
N HIS A 17 -24.65 -2.49 -17.66
CA HIS A 17 -24.46 -1.88 -16.33
C HIS A 17 -24.19 -0.36 -16.40
N GLY A 18 -24.60 0.29 -17.50
CA GLY A 18 -24.54 1.76 -17.64
C GLY A 18 -23.34 2.27 -18.44
N GLY A 19 -22.45 1.40 -18.89
CA GLY A 19 -21.23 1.76 -19.61
C GLY A 19 -20.11 2.24 -18.68
N ALA A 20 -19.00 2.67 -19.25
CA ALA A 20 -17.82 3.08 -18.49
C ALA A 20 -18.03 4.33 -17.62
N THR A 21 -19.14 5.07 -17.75
CA THR A 21 -19.50 6.17 -16.82
C THR A 21 -19.78 5.67 -15.40
N PHE A 22 -20.12 4.40 -15.23
CA PHE A 22 -20.42 3.76 -13.94
C PHE A 22 -19.22 2.99 -13.34
N THR A 23 -18.04 3.04 -13.95
CA THR A 23 -16.84 2.45 -13.33
C THR A 23 -16.49 3.19 -12.03
N THR A 24 -15.73 2.56 -11.14
CA THR A 24 -15.32 3.14 -9.85
C THR A 24 -14.31 4.26 -10.03
N ALA A 25 -14.06 5.07 -9.00
CA ALA A 25 -13.16 6.22 -9.02
C ALA A 25 -11.75 5.89 -9.57
N TRP A 26 -11.19 4.73 -9.21
CA TRP A 26 -9.90 4.29 -9.74
C TRP A 26 -9.98 3.87 -11.21
N GLY A 27 -11.11 3.29 -11.64
CA GLY A 27 -11.39 3.02 -13.05
C GLY A 27 -11.48 4.31 -13.86
N LYS A 28 -12.21 5.31 -13.37
CA LYS A 28 -12.34 6.64 -14.02
C LYS A 28 -10.98 7.29 -14.19
N PHE A 29 -10.14 7.22 -13.15
CA PHE A 29 -8.77 7.73 -13.19
C PHE A 29 -7.97 7.09 -14.34
N TRP A 30 -7.92 5.75 -14.41
CA TRP A 30 -7.14 5.06 -15.45
C TRP A 30 -7.70 5.29 -16.86
N LEU A 31 -9.02 5.34 -17.01
CA LEU A 31 -9.64 5.67 -18.30
C LEU A 31 -9.38 7.12 -18.71
N SER A 32 -9.25 8.04 -17.76
CA SER A 32 -8.86 9.43 -18.03
C SER A 32 -7.40 9.56 -18.44
N VAL A 33 -6.48 8.86 -17.76
CA VAL A 33 -5.08 8.75 -18.17
C VAL A 33 -4.95 8.20 -19.59
N LEU A 34 -5.73 7.16 -19.92
CA LEU A 34 -5.75 6.55 -21.25
C LEU A 34 -6.36 7.48 -22.33
N GLY A 35 -7.18 8.45 -21.92
CA GLY A 35 -7.85 9.38 -22.81
C GLY A 35 -9.20 8.89 -23.35
N VAL A 36 -9.82 7.91 -22.70
CA VAL A 36 -11.17 7.43 -23.05
C VAL A 36 -12.24 7.92 -22.07
N PHE A 37 -11.91 8.78 -21.10
CA PHE A 37 -12.83 9.35 -20.11
C PHE A 37 -12.38 10.79 -19.75
N ASP A 38 -13.30 11.75 -19.65
CA ASP A 38 -12.91 13.14 -19.39
C ASP A 38 -12.56 13.38 -17.90
N TRP A 39 -11.49 14.15 -17.63
CA TRP A 39 -11.07 14.46 -16.26
C TRP A 39 -12.17 15.15 -15.44
N SER A 40 -13.09 15.89 -16.06
CA SER A 40 -14.23 16.51 -15.37
C SER A 40 -15.20 15.49 -14.77
N GLY A 41 -15.19 14.23 -15.23
CA GLY A 41 -15.98 13.15 -14.65
C GLY A 41 -15.30 12.41 -13.50
N ASN A 42 -14.17 12.91 -12.98
CA ASN A 42 -13.53 12.38 -11.78
C ASN A 42 -13.87 13.24 -10.57
N ASN A 43 -13.92 12.63 -9.38
CA ASN A 43 -13.89 13.38 -8.14
C ASN A 43 -12.51 14.04 -7.98
N PRO A 44 -12.42 15.27 -7.42
CA PRO A 44 -11.13 15.94 -7.34
C PRO A 44 -10.09 15.18 -6.50
N LEU A 45 -8.88 15.07 -7.04
CA LEU A 45 -7.70 14.52 -6.37
C LEU A 45 -6.64 15.63 -6.19
N PRO A 46 -6.89 16.64 -5.32
CA PRO A 46 -6.08 17.85 -5.27
C PRO A 46 -4.67 17.57 -4.74
N PRO A 47 -3.60 17.83 -5.52
CA PRO A 47 -2.23 17.70 -5.02
C PRO A 47 -1.93 18.70 -3.89
N GLU A 48 -2.71 19.78 -3.74
CA GLU A 48 -2.54 20.78 -2.69
C GLU A 48 -2.63 20.20 -1.27
N MET A 49 -3.28 19.05 -1.11
CA MET A 49 -3.36 18.35 0.17
C MET A 49 -1.98 18.05 0.76
N TRP A 50 -0.97 17.84 -0.10
CA TRP A 50 0.43 17.59 0.29
C TRP A 50 1.17 18.84 0.80
N THR A 51 0.57 20.03 0.64
CA THR A 51 1.14 21.31 1.12
C THR A 51 0.50 21.81 2.41
N LEU A 52 -0.49 21.08 2.92
CA LEU A 52 -1.16 21.41 4.17
C LEU A 52 -0.19 21.33 5.36
N PRO A 53 -0.41 22.09 6.44
CA PRO A 53 0.32 21.86 7.68
C PRO A 53 0.07 20.45 8.25
N TYR A 54 1.12 19.74 8.65
CA TYR A 54 1.06 18.35 9.13
C TYR A 54 0.16 18.14 10.37
N PHE A 55 -0.11 19.18 11.16
CA PHE A 55 -1.00 19.08 12.32
C PHE A 55 -2.47 18.90 11.94
N LEU A 56 -2.86 19.19 10.70
CA LEU A 56 -4.23 19.00 10.23
C LEU A 56 -4.52 17.50 10.09
N PRO A 57 -5.64 17.00 10.65
CA PRO A 57 -5.99 15.57 10.59
C PRO A 57 -6.02 14.99 9.17
N ILE A 58 -6.50 15.78 8.21
CA ILE A 58 -6.67 15.40 6.80
C ILE A 58 -5.36 15.40 6.00
N HIS A 59 -4.22 15.72 6.61
CA HIS A 59 -2.95 15.74 5.92
C HIS A 59 -2.57 14.32 5.40
N PRO A 60 -2.25 14.12 4.11
CA PRO A 60 -2.00 12.79 3.54
C PRO A 60 -0.90 11.97 4.23
N GLY A 61 0.16 12.64 4.74
CA GLY A 61 1.22 12.00 5.54
C GLY A 61 0.75 11.34 6.86
N ARG A 62 -0.51 11.55 7.27
CA ARG A 62 -1.14 10.91 8.43
C ARG A 62 -2.06 9.75 8.06
N MET A 63 -2.30 9.53 6.77
CA MET A 63 -3.11 8.43 6.26
C MET A 63 -2.29 7.15 6.19
N TRP A 64 -2.98 6.02 6.10
CA TRP A 64 -2.38 4.71 5.85
C TRP A 64 -1.40 4.76 4.68
N CYS A 65 -0.28 4.06 4.81
CA CYS A 65 0.81 4.12 3.86
C CYS A 65 0.38 3.67 2.46
N HIS A 66 -0.38 2.57 2.34
CA HIS A 66 -0.90 2.12 1.04
C HIS A 66 -1.83 3.15 0.39
N CYS A 67 -2.74 3.75 1.18
CA CYS A 67 -3.62 4.79 0.68
C CYS A 67 -2.83 6.00 0.18
N ARG A 68 -1.97 6.59 1.01
CA ARG A 68 -1.24 7.81 0.62
C ARG A 68 -0.28 7.56 -0.54
N MET A 69 0.36 6.39 -0.61
CA MET A 69 1.32 6.07 -1.67
C MET A 69 0.64 5.77 -3.02
N VAL A 70 -0.66 5.46 -3.04
CA VAL A 70 -1.46 5.42 -4.26
C VAL A 70 -1.99 6.81 -4.62
N TYR A 71 -2.58 7.53 -3.66
CA TYR A 71 -3.16 8.84 -3.94
C TYR A 71 -2.11 9.94 -4.22
N LEU A 72 -0.85 9.73 -3.83
CA LEU A 72 0.27 10.61 -4.16
C LEU A 72 0.45 10.75 -5.68
N PRO A 73 0.82 9.69 -6.44
CA PRO A 73 0.97 9.80 -7.88
C PRO A 73 -0.35 10.06 -8.60
N MET A 74 -1.49 9.56 -8.08
CA MET A 74 -2.81 9.91 -8.66
C MET A 74 -3.06 11.43 -8.60
N SER A 75 -2.76 12.09 -7.47
CA SER A 75 -2.93 13.53 -7.33
C SER A 75 -2.00 14.33 -8.25
N TYR A 76 -0.78 13.84 -8.49
CA TYR A 76 0.15 14.45 -9.45
C TYR A 76 -0.40 14.36 -10.88
N ILE A 77 -0.80 13.17 -11.32
CA ILE A 77 -1.34 12.92 -12.66
C ILE A 77 -2.63 13.71 -12.89
N TYR A 78 -3.54 13.70 -11.90
CA TYR A 78 -4.78 14.48 -11.92
C TYR A 78 -4.47 15.98 -12.01
N GLY A 79 -3.56 16.49 -11.17
CA GLY A 79 -3.18 17.90 -11.14
C GLY A 79 -2.54 18.39 -12.44
N LYS A 80 -1.81 17.51 -13.13
CA LYS A 80 -1.27 17.74 -14.49
C LYS A 80 -2.32 17.59 -15.60
N ARG A 81 -3.48 17.01 -15.31
CA ARG A 81 -4.51 16.63 -16.31
C ARG A 81 -3.92 15.77 -17.42
N PHE A 82 -2.99 14.87 -17.08
CA PHE A 82 -2.27 14.10 -18.07
C PHE A 82 -3.21 13.17 -18.86
N VAL A 83 -3.02 13.11 -20.17
CA VAL A 83 -3.74 12.22 -21.08
C VAL A 83 -2.74 11.67 -22.09
N GLY A 84 -2.74 10.36 -22.30
CA GLY A 84 -1.91 9.69 -23.29
C GLY A 84 -2.27 10.08 -24.74
N PRO A 85 -1.45 9.68 -25.72
CA PRO A 85 -1.72 9.96 -27.13
C PRO A 85 -3.06 9.39 -27.61
N ILE A 86 -3.89 10.23 -28.26
CA ILE A 86 -5.17 9.79 -28.83
C ILE A 86 -4.93 9.06 -30.15
N THR A 87 -4.90 7.74 -30.09
CA THR A 87 -4.70 6.85 -31.25
C THR A 87 -6.04 6.38 -31.84
N PRO A 88 -6.06 5.77 -33.05
CA PRO A 88 -7.28 5.15 -33.58
C PRO A 88 -7.92 4.12 -32.64
N LEU A 89 -7.11 3.38 -31.87
CA LEU A 89 -7.62 2.46 -30.85
C LEU A 89 -8.39 3.19 -29.75
N ILE A 90 -7.87 4.32 -29.26
CA ILE A 90 -8.55 5.16 -28.25
C ILE A 90 -9.89 5.68 -28.80
N LEU A 91 -9.92 6.11 -30.06
CA LEU A 91 -11.16 6.56 -30.70
C LEU A 91 -12.19 5.41 -30.84
N SER A 92 -11.75 4.19 -31.16
CA SER A 92 -12.62 3.02 -31.17
C SER A 92 -13.17 2.71 -29.78
N LEU A 93 -12.33 2.72 -28.74
CA LEU A 93 -12.75 2.50 -27.35
C LEU A 93 -13.81 3.52 -26.89
N ARG A 94 -13.67 4.80 -27.27
CA ARG A 94 -14.67 5.83 -26.99
C ARG A 94 -16.05 5.54 -27.62
N ASN A 95 -16.11 4.74 -28.68
CA ASN A 95 -17.38 4.30 -29.29
C ASN A 95 -17.88 2.97 -28.70
N GLU A 96 -17.01 2.17 -28.09
CA GLU A 96 -17.33 0.83 -27.63
C GLU A 96 -17.78 0.78 -26.16
N LEU A 97 -17.26 1.68 -25.32
CA LEU A 97 -17.41 1.61 -23.85
C LEU A 97 -18.65 2.32 -23.29
N TYR A 98 -19.39 3.06 -24.11
CA TYR A 98 -20.48 3.94 -23.65
C TYR A 98 -21.81 3.66 -24.35
N ASN A 99 -22.91 3.86 -23.61
CA ASN A 99 -24.27 3.79 -24.16
C ASN A 99 -24.68 5.04 -24.95
N LEU A 100 -24.03 6.17 -24.67
CA LEU A 100 -24.19 7.44 -25.37
C LEU A 100 -22.96 7.71 -26.24
N SER A 101 -23.12 8.56 -27.26
CA SER A 101 -21.95 9.05 -27.99
C SER A 101 -21.05 9.85 -27.05
N TYR A 102 -19.73 9.69 -27.19
CA TYR A 102 -18.74 10.24 -26.27
C TYR A 102 -18.89 11.76 -26.05
N ASP A 103 -19.24 12.49 -27.10
CA ASP A 103 -19.47 13.94 -27.12
C ASP A 103 -20.73 14.40 -26.36
N ARG A 104 -21.66 13.48 -26.08
CA ARG A 104 -22.94 13.76 -25.39
C ARG A 104 -22.96 13.32 -23.93
N ILE A 105 -21.85 12.77 -23.42
CA ILE A 105 -21.76 12.32 -22.04
C ILE A 105 -21.72 13.56 -21.12
N ASP A 106 -22.62 13.59 -20.14
CA ASP A 106 -22.51 14.53 -19.02
C ASP A 106 -21.50 14.02 -18.00
N TRP A 107 -20.26 14.47 -18.15
CA TRP A 107 -19.17 14.09 -17.27
C TRP A 107 -19.39 14.54 -15.82
N ASN A 108 -20.08 15.67 -15.57
CA ASN A 108 -20.39 16.08 -14.20
C ASN A 108 -21.31 15.08 -13.51
N LEU A 109 -22.28 14.52 -14.24
CA LEU A 109 -23.14 13.46 -13.73
C LEU A 109 -22.34 12.16 -13.49
N ALA A 110 -21.49 11.79 -14.46
CA ALA A 110 -20.67 10.57 -14.37
C ALA A 110 -19.76 10.53 -13.13
N ARG A 111 -19.38 11.69 -12.57
CA ARG A 111 -18.54 11.80 -11.38
C ARG A 111 -19.00 10.95 -10.19
N ASN A 112 -20.30 10.94 -9.93
CA ASN A 112 -20.88 10.25 -8.77
C ASN A 112 -21.60 8.96 -9.17
N GLN A 113 -21.51 8.54 -10.44
CA GLN A 113 -22.05 7.27 -10.90
C GLN A 113 -21.07 6.14 -10.58
N CYS A 114 -21.56 5.08 -9.96
CA CYS A 114 -20.83 3.85 -9.71
C CYS A 114 -21.81 2.67 -9.86
N ALA A 115 -21.36 1.59 -10.49
CA ALA A 115 -22.13 0.36 -10.61
C ALA A 115 -22.42 -0.20 -9.22
N LYS A 116 -23.62 -0.75 -9.03
CA LYS A 116 -24.05 -1.24 -7.70
C LYS A 116 -23.21 -2.43 -7.25
N GLU A 117 -22.76 -3.21 -8.23
CA GLU A 117 -21.95 -4.41 -8.09
C GLU A 117 -20.56 -4.08 -7.51
N ASP A 118 -20.03 -2.89 -7.79
CA ASP A 118 -18.68 -2.46 -7.38
C ASP A 118 -18.69 -1.50 -6.17
N LEU A 119 -19.88 -1.05 -5.73
CA LEU A 119 -20.06 -0.09 -4.64
C LEU A 119 -20.09 -0.78 -3.28
N TYR A 120 -18.91 -1.02 -2.71
CA TYR A 120 -18.77 -1.59 -1.37
C TYR A 120 -18.93 -0.54 -0.26
N TYR A 121 -18.38 0.65 -0.47
CA TYR A 121 -18.37 1.75 0.49
C TYR A 121 -19.12 2.96 -0.08
N PRO A 122 -20.44 3.09 0.19
CA PRO A 122 -21.23 4.19 -0.35
C PRO A 122 -20.83 5.53 0.26
N HIS A 123 -20.81 6.57 -0.58
CA HIS A 123 -20.47 7.92 -0.12
C HIS A 123 -21.57 8.49 0.79
N PRO A 124 -21.22 8.96 2.00
CA PRO A 124 -22.12 9.77 2.80
C PRO A 124 -22.41 11.10 2.11
N LEU A 125 -23.60 11.68 2.34
CA LEU A 125 -23.98 12.98 1.76
C LEU A 125 -22.94 14.09 2.02
N LEU A 126 -22.29 14.05 3.18
CA LEU A 126 -21.23 15.00 3.54
C LEU A 126 -20.03 14.93 2.57
N GLN A 127 -19.66 13.71 2.15
CA GLN A 127 -18.59 13.48 1.19
C GLN A 127 -18.96 14.05 -0.19
N ASP A 128 -20.20 13.86 -0.64
CA ASP A 128 -20.68 14.44 -1.91
C ASP A 128 -20.66 15.97 -1.88
N ILE A 129 -21.06 16.59 -0.76
CA ILE A 129 -21.00 18.05 -0.58
C ILE A 129 -19.55 18.53 -0.62
N LEU A 130 -18.62 17.81 0.02
CA LEU A 130 -17.20 18.11 0.00
C LEU A 130 -16.64 18.06 -1.43
N TRP A 131 -16.89 16.97 -2.17
CA TRP A 131 -16.41 16.83 -3.54
C TRP A 131 -17.04 17.85 -4.49
N ALA A 132 -18.33 18.14 -4.34
CA ALA A 132 -19.00 19.19 -5.10
C ALA A 132 -18.39 20.57 -4.84
N SER A 133 -18.04 20.87 -3.58
CA SER A 133 -17.41 22.13 -3.19
C SER A 133 -15.99 22.25 -3.77
N LEU A 134 -15.19 21.18 -3.66
CA LEU A 134 -13.85 21.13 -4.24
C LEU A 134 -13.90 21.29 -5.77
N HIS A 135 -14.84 20.63 -6.44
CA HIS A 135 -14.97 20.72 -7.89
C HIS A 135 -15.48 22.08 -8.36
N LYS A 136 -16.53 22.63 -7.73
CA LYS A 136 -17.19 23.85 -8.21
C LYS A 136 -16.48 25.13 -7.76
N LEU A 137 -15.72 25.09 -6.66
CA LEU A 137 -15.07 26.27 -6.09
C LEU A 137 -13.55 26.16 -6.15
N ALA A 138 -12.96 25.11 -5.57
CA ALA A 138 -11.51 25.03 -5.43
C ALA A 138 -10.81 24.79 -6.78
N GLU A 139 -11.26 23.84 -7.58
CA GLU A 139 -10.63 23.52 -8.88
C GLU A 139 -10.61 24.73 -9.84
N PRO A 140 -11.70 25.49 -10.05
CA PRO A 140 -11.64 26.70 -10.87
C PRO A 140 -10.63 27.73 -10.36
N ILE A 141 -10.50 27.89 -9.04
CA ILE A 141 -9.51 28.80 -8.46
C ILE A 141 -8.08 28.29 -8.71
N LEU A 142 -7.84 26.99 -8.52
CA LEU A 142 -6.52 26.36 -8.61
C LEU A 142 -6.04 26.20 -10.07
N LEU A 143 -6.95 26.21 -11.04
CA LEU A 143 -6.62 26.17 -12.46
C LEU A 143 -6.26 27.54 -13.04
N HIS A 144 -6.60 28.64 -12.35
CA HIS A 144 -6.36 30.00 -12.84
C HIS A 144 -5.37 30.75 -11.94
N TRP A 145 -4.72 31.75 -12.51
CA TRP A 145 -3.84 32.63 -11.73
C TRP A 145 -4.67 33.44 -10.71
N PRO A 146 -4.25 33.56 -9.43
CA PRO A 146 -2.95 33.13 -8.87
C PRO A 146 -2.94 31.70 -8.27
N GLY A 147 -4.07 31.01 -8.18
CA GLY A 147 -4.18 29.68 -7.57
C GLY A 147 -3.35 28.61 -8.28
N SER A 148 -3.10 28.76 -9.59
CA SER A 148 -2.22 27.88 -10.36
C SER A 148 -0.79 27.81 -9.82
N LYS A 149 -0.28 28.86 -9.15
CA LYS A 149 1.02 28.82 -8.47
C LYS A 149 1.04 27.85 -7.29
N LEU A 150 -0.09 27.71 -6.58
CA LEU A 150 -0.22 26.74 -5.50
C LEU A 150 -0.25 25.32 -6.08
N ARG A 151 -0.98 25.09 -7.19
CA ARG A 151 -0.98 23.82 -7.93
C ARG A 151 0.42 23.44 -8.40
N GLU A 152 1.18 24.36 -8.98
CA GLU A 152 2.57 24.13 -9.39
C GLU A 152 3.46 23.72 -8.21
N LYS A 153 3.38 24.45 -7.09
CA LYS A 153 4.14 24.11 -5.87
C LYS A 153 3.74 22.74 -5.34
N ALA A 154 2.45 22.44 -5.31
CA ALA A 154 1.92 21.16 -4.83
C ALA A 154 2.38 19.98 -5.72
N LEU A 155 2.38 20.16 -7.03
CA LEU A 155 2.90 19.18 -7.98
C LEU A 155 4.40 18.94 -7.79
N HIS A 156 5.17 20.00 -7.53
CA HIS A 156 6.59 19.86 -7.21
C HIS A 156 6.81 19.06 -5.92
N THR A 157 6.08 19.39 -4.85
CA THR A 157 6.13 18.62 -3.59
C THR A 157 5.73 17.16 -3.80
N ALA A 158 4.64 16.88 -4.52
CA ALA A 158 4.22 15.52 -4.80
C ALA A 158 5.31 14.73 -5.55
N MET A 159 5.93 15.33 -6.56
CA MET A 159 7.00 14.67 -7.32
C MET A 159 8.26 14.40 -6.49
N GLN A 160 8.60 15.30 -5.55
CA GLN A 160 9.70 15.06 -4.60
C GLN A 160 9.44 13.83 -3.73
N HIS A 161 8.22 13.64 -3.24
CA HIS A 161 7.86 12.45 -2.48
C HIS A 161 7.83 11.18 -3.35
N ILE A 162 7.44 11.29 -4.63
CA ILE A 162 7.48 10.17 -5.58
C ILE A 162 8.92 9.71 -5.81
N HIS A 163 9.83 10.64 -6.14
CA HIS A 163 11.25 10.31 -6.32
C HIS A 163 11.88 9.71 -5.05
N TYR A 164 11.54 10.23 -3.87
CA TYR A 164 12.03 9.66 -2.62
C TYR A 164 11.55 8.22 -2.41
N GLU A 165 10.28 7.91 -2.67
CA GLU A 165 9.78 6.53 -2.63
C GLU A 165 10.52 5.65 -3.63
N ASP A 166 10.69 6.12 -4.86
CA ASP A 166 11.33 5.37 -5.93
C ASP A 166 12.79 5.04 -5.58
N GLU A 167 13.56 6.01 -5.11
CA GLU A 167 14.95 5.79 -4.72
C GLU A 167 15.06 4.84 -3.51
N THR A 168 14.23 5.04 -2.49
CA THR A 168 14.29 4.24 -1.24
C THR A 168 13.75 2.82 -1.40
N THR A 169 12.98 2.54 -2.44
CA THR A 169 12.48 1.18 -2.75
C THR A 169 13.15 0.58 -3.97
N ARG A 170 14.22 1.22 -4.47
CA ARG A 170 14.92 0.83 -5.71
C ARG A 170 13.95 0.61 -6.87
N TYR A 171 12.95 1.49 -6.98
CA TYR A 171 11.93 1.56 -8.01
C TYR A 171 10.92 0.39 -8.01
N ILE A 172 10.84 -0.35 -6.91
CA ILE A 172 9.77 -1.34 -6.66
C ILE A 172 8.50 -0.66 -6.16
N CYS A 173 8.63 0.38 -5.34
CA CYS A 173 7.55 1.04 -4.60
C CYS A 173 6.82 0.09 -3.64
N MET A 174 5.90 0.63 -2.83
CA MET A 174 5.14 -0.14 -1.85
C MET A 174 4.34 -1.32 -2.42
N GLY A 175 3.81 -1.18 -3.64
CA GLY A 175 3.04 -2.22 -4.31
C GLY A 175 2.75 -1.87 -5.76
N VAL A 176 2.15 -2.81 -6.49
CA VAL A 176 2.01 -2.71 -7.94
C VAL A 176 1.32 -1.43 -8.41
N VAL A 177 0.26 -1.02 -7.71
CA VAL A 177 -0.54 0.16 -8.08
C VAL A 177 0.30 1.43 -7.95
N SER A 178 0.96 1.64 -6.80
CA SER A 178 1.85 2.79 -6.64
C SER A 178 3.04 2.70 -7.60
N LYS A 179 3.58 1.50 -7.86
CA LYS A 179 4.70 1.29 -8.78
C LYS A 179 4.39 1.77 -10.19
N VAL A 180 3.26 1.33 -10.77
CA VAL A 180 2.91 1.70 -12.14
C VAL A 180 2.56 3.17 -12.26
N MET A 181 1.96 3.76 -11.22
CA MET A 181 1.63 5.18 -11.20
C MET A 181 2.86 6.07 -10.98
N ASN A 182 3.80 5.71 -10.10
CA ASN A 182 5.06 6.42 -9.92
C ASN A 182 5.89 6.39 -11.20
N MET A 183 6.01 5.21 -11.83
CA MET A 183 6.65 5.07 -13.14
C MET A 183 6.03 6.00 -14.19
N LEU A 184 4.69 6.09 -14.22
CA LEU A 184 4.00 7.01 -15.11
C LEU A 184 4.28 8.47 -14.74
N CYS A 185 4.33 8.85 -13.45
CA CYS A 185 4.71 10.19 -13.03
C CYS A 185 6.12 10.57 -13.52
N CYS A 186 7.11 9.68 -13.37
CA CYS A 186 8.46 9.92 -13.90
C CYS A 186 8.46 10.09 -15.43
N TRP A 187 7.65 9.31 -16.15
CA TRP A 187 7.49 9.47 -17.60
C TRP A 187 6.82 10.79 -17.98
N VAL A 188 5.80 11.22 -17.23
CA VAL A 188 5.09 12.50 -17.45
C VAL A 188 5.99 13.69 -17.14
N GLU A 189 6.88 13.56 -16.15
CA GLU A 189 7.87 14.58 -15.82
C GLU A 189 8.94 14.69 -16.93
N ASP A 190 9.58 13.57 -17.28
CA ASP A 190 10.53 13.47 -18.40
C ASP A 190 10.63 12.00 -18.88
N PRO A 191 10.16 11.69 -20.10
CA PRO A 191 10.24 10.35 -20.70
C PRO A 191 11.67 9.81 -20.86
N ASN A 192 12.68 10.68 -20.85
CA ASN A 192 14.09 10.31 -21.00
C ASN A 192 14.85 10.27 -19.67
N SER A 193 14.18 10.54 -18.55
CA SER A 193 14.78 10.58 -17.22
C SER A 193 15.41 9.25 -16.82
N GLU A 194 16.45 9.33 -16.00
CA GLU A 194 17.05 8.14 -15.41
C GLU A 194 16.06 7.40 -14.50
N ALA A 195 15.26 8.15 -13.72
CA ALA A 195 14.22 7.59 -12.86
C ALA A 195 13.24 6.69 -13.65
N PHE A 196 12.75 7.16 -14.81
CA PHE A 196 11.88 6.33 -15.65
C PHE A 196 12.58 5.06 -16.16
N LYS A 197 13.86 5.16 -16.57
CA LYS A 197 14.63 3.99 -17.04
C LYS A 197 14.84 2.96 -15.94
N LEU A 198 15.04 3.39 -14.70
CA LEU A 198 15.21 2.50 -13.54
C LEU A 198 13.91 1.78 -13.14
N HIS A 199 12.74 2.35 -13.45
CA HIS A 199 11.44 1.70 -13.26
C HIS A 199 11.18 0.53 -14.21
N LEU A 200 11.71 0.57 -15.44
CA LEU A 200 11.43 -0.42 -16.49
C LEU A 200 11.83 -1.86 -16.10
N PRO A 201 13.06 -2.14 -15.63
CA PRO A 201 13.43 -3.50 -15.24
C PRO A 201 12.61 -4.01 -14.04
N ARG A 202 12.12 -3.11 -13.17
CA ARG A 202 11.29 -3.45 -12.01
C ARG A 202 9.84 -3.84 -12.35
N ILE A 203 9.43 -3.73 -13.62
CA ILE A 203 8.12 -4.26 -14.05
C ILE A 203 8.09 -5.78 -13.90
N TYR A 204 9.19 -6.46 -14.21
CA TYR A 204 9.27 -7.92 -14.16
C TYR A 204 9.16 -8.49 -12.75
N ASP A 205 9.53 -7.71 -11.73
CA ASP A 205 9.41 -8.11 -10.31
C ASP A 205 7.94 -8.36 -9.92
N TYR A 206 6.99 -7.78 -10.65
CA TYR A 206 5.56 -7.95 -10.44
C TYR A 206 4.90 -8.95 -11.41
N LEU A 207 5.61 -9.48 -12.42
CA LEU A 207 5.01 -10.42 -13.38
C LEU A 207 5.24 -11.86 -12.95
N TRP A 208 4.17 -12.63 -12.87
CA TRP A 208 4.18 -14.04 -12.47
C TRP A 208 3.51 -14.91 -13.51
N VAL A 209 4.15 -16.01 -13.88
CA VAL A 209 3.57 -17.01 -14.79
C VAL A 209 2.93 -18.12 -13.96
N ALA A 210 1.61 -18.16 -13.96
CA ALA A 210 0.80 -19.21 -13.37
C ALA A 210 0.30 -20.20 -14.44
N GLU A 211 -0.36 -21.27 -14.00
CA GLU A 211 -0.98 -22.29 -14.86
C GLU A 211 -2.03 -21.72 -15.83
N ASP A 212 -2.65 -20.59 -15.49
CA ASP A 212 -3.64 -19.88 -16.30
C ASP A 212 -3.08 -18.67 -17.06
N GLY A 213 -1.76 -18.52 -17.08
CA GLY A 213 -1.05 -17.50 -17.84
C GLY A 213 -0.30 -16.48 -16.98
N MET A 214 0.16 -15.40 -17.61
CA MET A 214 0.91 -14.35 -16.93
C MET A 214 -0.03 -13.36 -16.23
N LYS A 215 0.27 -13.06 -14.96
CA LYS A 215 -0.47 -12.13 -14.09
C LYS A 215 0.48 -11.12 -13.47
N MET A 216 -0.08 -9.99 -13.02
CA MET A 216 0.64 -9.04 -12.19
C MET A 216 0.33 -9.30 -10.72
N GLN A 217 1.36 -9.55 -9.91
CA GLN A 217 1.23 -9.70 -8.46
C GLN A 217 0.92 -8.34 -7.84
N ALA A 218 0.16 -8.31 -6.74
CA ALA A 218 -0.07 -7.08 -6.00
C ALA A 218 1.22 -6.61 -5.31
N ILE A 219 1.83 -7.54 -4.56
CA ILE A 219 3.14 -7.47 -3.90
C ILE A 219 3.62 -8.92 -3.81
N GLY A 220 4.93 -9.16 -3.86
CA GLY A 220 5.47 -10.47 -3.47
C GLY A 220 5.25 -10.76 -1.99
N ASN A 221 5.34 -12.04 -1.60
CA ASN A 221 5.17 -12.51 -0.22
C ASN A 221 6.33 -13.42 0.25
N GLN A 222 7.50 -13.28 -0.38
CA GLN A 222 8.62 -14.22 -0.24
C GLN A 222 9.07 -14.41 1.21
N LEU A 223 9.24 -13.32 1.96
CA LEU A 223 9.61 -13.44 3.37
C LEU A 223 8.50 -14.05 4.19
N TRP A 224 7.27 -13.57 4.02
CA TRP A 224 6.12 -14.04 4.79
C TRP A 224 5.98 -15.56 4.70
N GLU A 225 5.97 -16.09 3.48
CA GLU A 225 5.90 -17.53 3.22
C GLU A 225 7.11 -18.28 3.78
N THR A 226 8.31 -17.73 3.66
CA THR A 226 9.53 -18.37 4.18
C THR A 226 9.51 -18.45 5.71
N ALA A 227 9.10 -17.37 6.40
CA ALA A 227 9.04 -17.33 7.86
C ALA A 227 8.00 -18.32 8.41
N PHE A 228 6.82 -18.43 7.78
CA PHE A 228 5.83 -19.42 8.18
C PHE A 228 6.24 -20.85 7.84
N THR A 229 6.87 -21.07 6.69
CA THR A 229 7.36 -22.41 6.31
C THR A 229 8.38 -22.92 7.32
N VAL A 230 9.32 -22.06 7.77
CA VAL A 230 10.26 -22.42 8.84
C VAL A 230 9.51 -22.81 10.12
N GLN A 231 8.55 -22.00 10.56
CA GLN A 231 7.77 -22.30 11.76
C GLN A 231 7.01 -23.62 11.64
N ALA A 232 6.40 -23.88 10.49
CA ALA A 232 5.66 -25.12 10.23
C ALA A 232 6.56 -26.35 10.28
N ILE A 233 7.73 -26.33 9.60
CA ILE A 233 8.69 -27.44 9.61
C ILE A 233 9.23 -27.68 11.03
N VAL A 234 9.56 -26.63 11.78
CA VAL A 234 10.06 -26.80 13.14
C VAL A 234 8.98 -27.39 14.05
N ALA A 235 7.71 -27.01 13.85
CA ALA A 235 6.58 -27.53 14.65
C ALA A 235 6.31 -29.03 14.43
N THR A 236 6.70 -29.61 13.27
CA THR A 236 6.56 -31.06 13.03
C THR A 236 7.69 -31.89 13.64
N ASN A 237 8.71 -31.26 14.22
CA ASN A 237 9.96 -31.88 14.68
C ASN A 237 10.76 -32.59 13.56
N LEU A 238 10.56 -32.21 12.30
CA LEU A 238 11.28 -32.75 11.14
C LEU A 238 12.51 -31.90 10.74
N SER A 239 13.02 -31.09 11.66
CA SER A 239 14.10 -30.14 11.38
C SER A 239 15.39 -30.79 10.84
N GLU A 240 15.71 -32.01 11.27
CA GLU A 240 16.89 -32.74 10.78
C GLU A 240 16.72 -33.18 9.32
N GLU A 241 15.53 -33.63 8.94
CA GLU A 241 15.22 -34.06 7.56
C GLU A 241 15.26 -32.88 6.58
N PHE A 242 14.81 -31.70 7.03
CA PHE A 242 14.75 -30.49 6.21
C PHE A 242 15.94 -29.54 6.41
N GLY A 243 17.02 -29.99 7.07
CA GLY A 243 18.18 -29.17 7.43
C GLY A 243 18.71 -28.26 6.32
N PRO A 244 19.01 -28.79 5.11
CA PRO A 244 19.49 -27.98 3.99
C PRO A 244 18.50 -26.89 3.55
N SER A 245 17.20 -27.17 3.59
CA SER A 245 16.14 -26.19 3.25
C SER A 245 16.01 -25.13 4.33
N LEU A 246 16.03 -25.53 5.61
CA LEU A 246 16.00 -24.61 6.74
C LEU A 246 17.22 -23.69 6.77
N LYS A 247 18.41 -24.18 6.40
CA LYS A 247 19.61 -23.35 6.26
C LYS A 247 19.44 -22.27 5.21
N LYS A 248 18.92 -22.61 4.03
CA LYS A 248 18.64 -21.63 2.97
C LYS A 248 17.58 -20.61 3.40
N ALA A 249 16.52 -21.06 4.06
CA ALA A 249 15.50 -20.18 4.61
C ALA A 249 16.08 -19.24 5.68
N HIS A 250 16.94 -19.76 6.56
CA HIS A 250 17.66 -18.97 7.57
C HIS A 250 18.51 -17.87 6.90
N ASP A 251 19.31 -18.22 5.90
CA ASP A 251 20.13 -17.26 5.17
C ASP A 251 19.29 -16.21 4.43
N PHE A 252 18.17 -16.63 3.82
CA PHE A 252 17.23 -15.72 3.18
C PHE A 252 16.62 -14.72 4.17
N ILE A 253 16.12 -15.19 5.31
CA ILE A 253 15.54 -14.32 6.35
C ILE A 253 16.61 -13.35 6.86
N LYS A 254 17.83 -13.82 7.12
CA LYS A 254 18.95 -12.95 7.55
C LYS A 254 19.29 -11.88 6.51
N ASN A 255 19.28 -12.22 5.22
CA ASN A 255 19.64 -11.27 4.16
C ASN A 255 18.50 -10.29 3.83
N THR A 256 17.28 -10.57 4.26
CA THR A 256 16.09 -9.74 3.99
C THR A 256 15.81 -8.70 5.07
N GLN A 257 16.51 -8.75 6.21
CA GLN A 257 16.35 -7.74 7.27
C GLN A 257 16.78 -6.36 6.78
N ILE A 258 15.98 -5.34 7.10
CA ILE A 258 16.33 -3.95 6.84
C ILE A 258 17.35 -3.51 7.88
N LEU A 259 18.58 -3.18 7.45
CA LEU A 259 19.71 -2.95 8.37
C LEU A 259 19.85 -1.49 8.80
N GLU A 260 19.30 -0.58 8.02
CA GLU A 260 19.39 0.86 8.23
C GLU A 260 18.11 1.55 7.82
N ASP A 261 17.85 2.71 8.41
CA ASP A 261 16.78 3.59 7.96
C ASP A 261 17.23 4.33 6.70
N TRP A 262 16.26 4.65 5.85
CA TRP A 262 16.51 5.40 4.64
C TRP A 262 17.02 6.82 4.92
N PRO A 263 17.84 7.39 4.03
CA PRO A 263 18.46 8.68 4.26
C PRO A 263 17.43 9.82 4.38
N GLY A 264 17.81 10.87 5.11
CA GLY A 264 17.01 12.07 5.30
C GLY A 264 16.16 12.08 6.56
N ASP A 265 15.27 13.07 6.67
CA ASP A 265 14.33 13.20 7.78
C ASP A 265 13.08 12.34 7.51
N LEU A 266 12.98 11.20 8.18
CA LEU A 266 11.82 10.30 8.06
C LEU A 266 10.49 11.00 8.36
N SER A 267 10.48 12.00 9.24
CA SER A 267 9.28 12.76 9.59
C SER A 267 8.79 13.59 8.41
N PHE A 268 9.72 14.22 7.68
CA PHE A 268 9.43 14.97 6.47
C PHE A 268 8.87 14.06 5.37
N TRP A 269 9.44 12.87 5.21
CA TRP A 269 9.00 11.89 4.20
C TRP A 269 7.80 11.05 4.63
N TYR A 270 7.28 11.27 5.84
CA TYR A 270 6.20 10.50 6.44
C TYR A 270 6.49 9.00 6.51
N ARG A 271 7.75 8.61 6.69
CA ARG A 271 8.16 7.21 6.87
C ARG A 271 8.28 6.89 8.37
N HIS A 272 7.87 5.69 8.76
CA HIS A 272 8.27 5.12 10.05
C HIS A 272 9.69 4.52 9.94
N SER A 273 10.40 4.42 11.06
CA SER A 273 11.70 3.73 11.09
C SER A 273 11.49 2.25 10.71
N SER A 274 12.25 1.77 9.74
CA SER A 274 12.22 0.39 9.25
C SER A 274 13.41 -0.43 9.75
N LYS A 275 14.43 0.21 10.32
CA LYS A 275 15.64 -0.47 10.79
C LYS A 275 15.31 -1.61 11.76
N GLY A 276 15.88 -2.77 11.48
CA GLY A 276 15.68 -4.00 12.25
C GLY A 276 14.42 -4.76 11.87
N GLY A 277 13.50 -4.13 11.12
CA GLY A 277 12.29 -4.74 10.64
C GLY A 277 12.50 -5.58 9.38
N TRP A 278 11.41 -6.22 8.98
CA TRP A 278 11.33 -7.03 7.78
C TRP A 278 10.11 -6.66 6.92
N PRO A 279 10.27 -6.63 5.59
CA PRO A 279 9.16 -6.41 4.65
C PRO A 279 8.34 -7.68 4.41
N LEU A 280 7.20 -7.56 3.74
CA LEU A 280 6.40 -8.71 3.31
C LEU A 280 7.14 -9.59 2.27
N SER A 281 7.88 -8.95 1.36
CA SER A 281 8.51 -9.58 0.20
C SER A 281 10.03 -9.75 0.36
N THR A 282 10.82 -8.81 -0.12
CA THR A 282 12.27 -8.86 -0.25
C THR A 282 12.92 -7.61 0.35
N GLY A 283 14.22 -7.66 0.64
CA GLY A 283 14.92 -6.55 1.30
C GLY A 283 14.89 -5.24 0.50
N ASP A 284 14.80 -5.32 -0.84
CA ASP A 284 14.72 -4.16 -1.72
C ASP A 284 13.42 -3.36 -1.53
N LEU A 285 12.33 -3.97 -1.05
CA LEU A 285 11.05 -3.28 -0.82
C LEU A 285 11.20 -2.17 0.25
N GLY A 286 12.06 -2.36 1.25
CA GLY A 286 12.39 -1.30 2.22
C GLY A 286 11.27 -0.83 3.15
N TRP A 287 10.10 -1.44 3.09
CA TRP A 287 8.94 -1.18 3.96
C TRP A 287 8.80 -2.28 4.99
N ALA A 288 9.20 -2.02 6.24
CA ALA A 288 9.01 -2.98 7.32
C ALA A 288 7.52 -3.12 7.68
N VAL A 289 7.12 -4.34 8.05
CA VAL A 289 5.76 -4.66 8.48
C VAL A 289 5.83 -5.33 9.87
N SER A 290 4.90 -5.00 10.76
CA SER A 290 4.87 -5.41 12.17
C SER A 290 4.86 -6.93 12.31
N ASP A 291 3.94 -7.59 11.61
CA ASP A 291 3.74 -9.03 11.66
C ASP A 291 4.87 -9.76 10.94
N CYS A 292 5.31 -9.28 9.77
CA CYS A 292 6.42 -9.86 9.02
C CYS A 292 7.70 -9.85 9.87
N THR A 293 7.94 -8.74 10.59
CA THR A 293 9.05 -8.63 11.54
C THR A 293 8.88 -9.60 12.70
N ALA A 294 7.68 -9.73 13.26
CA ALA A 294 7.41 -10.64 14.36
C ALA A 294 7.56 -12.12 13.94
N GLU A 295 7.05 -12.51 12.78
CA GLU A 295 7.14 -13.86 12.25
C GLU A 295 8.57 -14.22 11.84
N ALA A 296 9.31 -13.30 11.21
CA ALA A 296 10.73 -13.48 10.92
C ALA A 296 11.55 -13.63 12.22
N LEU A 297 11.28 -12.81 13.23
CA LEU A 297 11.91 -12.91 14.55
C LEU A 297 11.61 -14.27 15.20
N LYS A 298 10.35 -14.74 15.19
CA LYS A 298 9.98 -16.07 15.69
C LYS A 298 10.73 -17.18 14.97
N ALA A 299 10.77 -17.15 13.64
CA ALA A 299 11.48 -18.12 12.82
C ALA A 299 12.97 -18.18 13.20
N LEU A 300 13.64 -17.02 13.32
CA LEU A 300 15.05 -16.94 13.72
C LEU A 300 15.30 -17.49 15.13
N LEU A 301 14.43 -17.19 16.09
CA LEU A 301 14.53 -17.69 17.48
C LEU A 301 14.27 -19.20 17.60
N LEU A 302 13.48 -19.77 16.69
CA LEU A 302 13.29 -21.21 16.59
C LEU A 302 14.53 -21.88 15.99
N LEU A 303 15.03 -21.34 14.87
CA LEU A 303 16.22 -21.83 14.20
C LEU A 303 17.46 -21.76 15.10
N SER A 304 17.58 -20.75 15.96
CA SER A 304 18.71 -20.61 16.89
C SER A 304 18.78 -21.72 17.96
N ARG A 305 17.76 -22.58 18.07
CA ARG A 305 17.74 -23.74 18.97
C ARG A 305 18.17 -25.03 18.28
N ILE A 306 18.33 -25.01 16.96
CA ILE A 306 18.81 -26.14 16.16
C ILE A 306 20.33 -26.00 16.02
N SER A 307 21.05 -27.12 15.90
CA SER A 307 22.50 -27.10 15.72
C SER A 307 22.91 -26.20 14.54
N PRO A 308 23.89 -25.29 14.71
CA PRO A 308 24.44 -24.49 13.61
C PRO A 308 25.01 -25.32 12.45
N GLU A 309 25.39 -26.58 12.71
CA GLU A 309 25.83 -27.51 11.67
C GLU A 309 24.71 -27.83 10.66
N ILE A 310 23.45 -27.81 11.12
CA ILE A 310 22.27 -28.11 10.30
C ILE A 310 21.76 -26.83 9.62
N VAL A 311 21.54 -25.76 10.39
CA VAL A 311 20.82 -24.56 9.92
C VAL A 311 21.70 -23.32 9.75
N GLY A 312 23.01 -23.43 9.99
CA GLY A 312 23.95 -22.32 9.96
C GLY A 312 23.96 -21.47 11.23
N GLU A 313 24.93 -20.57 11.32
CA GLU A 313 25.13 -19.70 12.49
C GLU A 313 23.90 -18.81 12.76
N PRO A 314 23.53 -18.65 14.05
CA PRO A 314 22.42 -17.79 14.45
C PRO A 314 22.70 -16.33 14.10
N LEU A 315 21.61 -15.57 13.92
CA LEU A 315 21.72 -14.13 13.72
C LEU A 315 22.33 -13.44 14.95
N ASP A 316 23.19 -12.45 14.71
CA ASP A 316 23.76 -11.63 15.78
C ASP A 316 22.67 -11.01 16.67
N ALA A 317 22.88 -11.08 17.98
CA ALA A 317 21.87 -10.67 18.96
C ALA A 317 21.48 -9.19 18.82
N LYS A 318 22.40 -8.30 18.39
CA LYS A 318 22.09 -6.88 18.19
C LYS A 318 21.04 -6.70 17.10
N ARG A 319 21.09 -7.52 16.05
CA ARG A 319 20.11 -7.49 14.96
C ARG A 319 18.73 -7.99 15.41
N LEU A 320 18.69 -8.94 16.36
CA LEU A 320 17.44 -9.34 17.02
C LEU A 320 16.90 -8.22 17.92
N TYR A 321 17.78 -7.46 18.59
CA TYR A 321 17.39 -6.31 19.40
C TYR A 321 16.81 -5.19 18.55
N ASP A 322 17.40 -4.92 17.37
CA ASP A 322 16.85 -3.96 16.42
C ASP A 322 15.44 -4.36 15.96
N ALA A 323 15.19 -5.65 15.74
CA ALA A 323 13.84 -6.16 15.44
C ALA A 323 12.83 -5.91 16.56
N VAL A 324 13.24 -6.14 17.81
CA VAL A 324 12.42 -5.86 19.00
C VAL A 324 12.16 -4.35 19.13
N ASN A 325 13.15 -3.51 18.84
CA ASN A 325 12.98 -2.06 18.84
C ASN A 325 11.95 -1.61 17.80
N PHE A 326 11.99 -2.16 16.59
CA PHE A 326 10.98 -1.90 15.56
C PHE A 326 9.59 -2.30 16.03
N ILE A 327 9.40 -3.55 16.49
CA ILE A 327 8.11 -4.03 17.00
C ILE A 327 7.58 -3.09 18.11
N LEU A 328 8.39 -2.77 19.13
CA LEU A 328 7.95 -1.89 20.22
C LEU A 328 7.57 -0.48 19.73
N SER A 329 8.17 0.00 18.64
CA SER A 329 7.94 1.35 18.10
C SER A 329 6.62 1.51 17.33
N ILE A 330 6.06 0.42 16.80
CA ILE A 330 4.86 0.47 15.95
C ILE A 330 3.54 0.36 16.74
N ARG A 331 3.63 0.03 18.04
CA ARG A 331 2.48 -0.14 18.92
C ARG A 331 1.65 1.15 19.04
N ASN A 332 0.34 1.02 18.89
CA ASN A 332 -0.62 2.09 19.05
C ASN A 332 -1.01 2.36 20.52
N LYS A 333 -1.68 3.48 20.75
CA LYS A 333 -2.12 3.91 22.10
C LYS A 333 -3.18 3.00 22.71
N ASP A 334 -3.95 2.31 21.88
CA ASP A 334 -4.96 1.33 22.27
C ASP A 334 -4.36 -0.02 22.74
N GLY A 335 -3.04 -0.20 22.57
CA GLY A 335 -2.32 -1.43 22.91
C GLY A 335 -2.11 -2.37 21.73
N GLY A 336 -2.84 -2.18 20.63
CA GLY A 336 -2.73 -2.97 19.41
C GLY A 336 -1.57 -2.56 18.51
N PHE A 337 -1.36 -3.34 17.46
CA PHE A 337 -0.32 -3.13 16.45
C PHE A 337 -0.98 -2.98 15.10
N SER A 338 -0.56 -1.96 14.35
CA SER A 338 -0.91 -1.72 12.96
C SER A 338 0.12 -2.32 12.01
N THR A 339 -0.12 -2.28 10.70
CA THR A 339 0.68 -3.06 9.74
C THR A 339 2.07 -2.48 9.51
N GLN A 340 2.20 -1.27 8.96
CA GLN A 340 3.52 -0.69 8.62
C GLN A 340 3.89 0.51 9.47
N GLU A 341 2.90 1.25 9.98
CA GLU A 341 3.13 2.46 10.74
C GLU A 341 2.11 2.62 11.86
N PRO A 342 2.43 3.35 12.94
CA PRO A 342 1.43 3.69 13.95
C PRO A 342 0.25 4.46 13.34
N THR A 343 -0.94 4.31 13.93
CA THR A 343 -2.11 5.11 13.57
C THR A 343 -1.84 6.59 13.81
N ARG A 344 -1.75 7.37 12.73
CA ARG A 344 -1.40 8.80 12.78
C ARG A 344 -2.61 9.73 12.75
N SER A 345 -3.82 9.22 12.53
CA SER A 345 -5.02 10.08 12.49
C SER A 345 -6.24 9.44 13.16
N TYR A 346 -7.43 9.96 12.91
CA TYR A 346 -8.64 9.66 13.68
C TYR A 346 -9.66 8.87 12.86
N ALA A 347 -10.32 7.88 13.47
CA ALA A 347 -11.27 6.97 12.82
C ALA A 347 -12.37 7.67 12.00
N TRP A 348 -12.81 8.87 12.41
CA TRP A 348 -13.82 9.63 11.67
C TRP A 348 -13.37 9.99 10.24
N MET A 349 -12.07 9.96 9.93
CA MET A 349 -11.57 10.22 8.59
C MET A 349 -12.00 9.17 7.55
N GLU A 350 -12.48 7.99 7.94
CA GLU A 350 -13.08 7.06 6.96
C GLU A 350 -14.32 7.63 6.27
N ILE A 351 -14.94 8.67 6.82
CA ILE A 351 -16.04 9.40 6.17
C ILE A 351 -15.61 10.03 4.84
N ILE A 352 -14.31 10.29 4.65
CA ILE A 352 -13.77 10.86 3.40
C ILE A 352 -13.09 9.82 2.50
N ASN A 353 -13.30 8.52 2.74
CA ASN A 353 -12.78 7.45 1.90
C ASN A 353 -13.31 7.56 0.46
N PRO A 354 -12.46 7.87 -0.55
CA PRO A 354 -12.91 8.12 -1.91
C PRO A 354 -12.79 6.90 -2.83
N SER A 355 -12.53 5.70 -2.30
CA SER A 355 -12.22 4.53 -3.13
C SER A 355 -13.44 3.81 -3.71
N GLU A 356 -14.62 3.98 -3.09
CA GLU A 356 -15.90 3.30 -3.40
C GLU A 356 -15.88 1.77 -3.23
N THR A 357 -14.77 1.11 -3.56
CA THR A 357 -14.60 -0.35 -3.59
C THR A 357 -13.90 -0.91 -2.36
N PHE A 358 -13.22 -0.07 -1.57
CA PHE A 358 -12.46 -0.52 -0.40
C PHE A 358 -12.94 0.17 0.88
N GLY A 359 -13.03 -0.58 1.98
CA GLY A 359 -13.33 -0.05 3.32
C GLY A 359 -12.07 0.03 4.18
N ASN A 360 -12.07 0.93 5.17
CA ASN A 360 -11.02 1.04 6.19
C ASN A 360 -9.61 1.26 5.61
N ILE A 361 -9.49 2.16 4.63
CA ILE A 361 -8.21 2.42 3.94
C ILE A 361 -7.58 3.75 4.35
N ILE A 362 -8.24 4.59 5.14
CA ILE A 362 -7.70 5.91 5.46
C ILE A 362 -6.66 5.84 6.58
N LEU A 363 -6.81 4.89 7.51
CA LEU A 363 -5.90 4.74 8.64
C LEU A 363 -5.21 3.38 8.63
N ASP A 364 -4.00 3.35 9.20
CA ASP A 364 -3.36 2.09 9.56
C ASP A 364 -3.95 1.63 10.90
N TYR A 365 -4.91 0.71 10.84
CA TYR A 365 -5.66 0.23 12.01
C TYR A 365 -4.84 -0.79 12.80
N SER A 366 -5.02 -0.78 14.12
CA SER A 366 -4.60 -1.91 14.93
C SER A 366 -5.34 -3.18 14.48
N CYS A 367 -4.62 -4.27 14.25
CA CYS A 367 -5.17 -5.54 13.78
C CYS A 367 -4.87 -6.68 14.77
N VAL A 368 -5.78 -7.66 14.90
CA VAL A 368 -5.63 -8.76 15.87
C VAL A 368 -4.44 -9.65 15.49
N GLU A 369 -4.22 -9.85 14.20
CA GLU A 369 -3.17 -10.66 13.60
C GLU A 369 -1.80 -10.04 13.90
N CYS A 370 -1.63 -8.75 13.58
CA CYS A 370 -0.47 -7.93 13.88
C CYS A 370 -0.11 -8.01 15.37
N THR A 371 -1.13 -7.85 16.22
CA THR A 371 -0.98 -7.81 17.68
C THR A 371 -0.60 -9.18 18.24
N THR A 372 -1.23 -10.25 17.76
CA THR A 372 -0.92 -11.62 18.21
C THR A 372 0.46 -12.08 17.76
N SER A 373 0.87 -11.80 16.52
CA SER A 373 2.23 -12.05 16.04
C SER A 373 3.27 -11.35 16.91
N ALA A 374 3.06 -10.06 17.21
CA ALA A 374 3.94 -9.29 18.09
C ALA A 374 4.06 -9.90 19.50
N ILE A 375 2.93 -10.30 20.13
CA ILE A 375 2.93 -10.95 21.44
C ILE A 375 3.76 -12.25 21.40
N GLN A 376 3.53 -13.10 20.41
CA GLN A 376 4.22 -14.39 20.29
C GLN A 376 5.73 -14.21 20.10
N ALA A 377 6.13 -13.26 19.25
CA ALA A 377 7.53 -12.95 18.99
C ALA A 377 8.22 -12.40 20.24
N LEU A 378 7.64 -11.37 20.87
CA LEU A 378 8.19 -10.75 22.07
C LEU A 378 8.26 -11.73 23.26
N THR A 379 7.26 -12.59 23.41
CA THR A 379 7.26 -13.65 24.44
C THR A 379 8.38 -14.65 24.20
N SER A 380 8.58 -15.08 22.95
CA SER A 380 9.64 -16.02 22.58
C SER A 380 11.03 -15.41 22.74
N PHE A 381 11.19 -14.14 22.34
CA PHE A 381 12.41 -13.37 22.50
C PHE A 381 12.78 -13.22 23.98
N LYS A 382 11.83 -12.82 24.83
CA LYS A 382 12.03 -12.63 26.27
C LYS A 382 12.56 -13.90 26.96
N LYS A 383 12.13 -15.08 26.52
CA LYS A 383 12.61 -16.37 27.07
C LYS A 383 14.11 -16.59 26.80
N LEU A 384 14.59 -16.21 25.62
CA LEU A 384 15.99 -16.39 25.21
C LEU A 384 16.89 -15.21 25.63
N TYR A 385 16.35 -13.99 25.69
CA TYR A 385 17.07 -12.76 26.01
C TYR A 385 16.43 -12.00 27.20
N PRO A 386 16.39 -12.60 28.40
CA PRO A 386 15.58 -12.11 29.53
C PRO A 386 16.03 -10.76 30.12
N ARG A 387 17.18 -10.23 29.73
CA ARG A 387 17.73 -8.95 30.23
C ARG A 387 17.46 -7.77 29.30
N HIS A 388 17.09 -7.99 28.05
CA HIS A 388 16.91 -6.91 27.07
C HIS A 388 15.50 -6.31 27.17
N ARG A 389 15.39 -5.04 27.57
CA ARG A 389 14.13 -4.25 27.66
C ARG A 389 12.95 -5.00 28.32
N ARG A 390 13.23 -5.83 29.33
CA ARG A 390 12.27 -6.78 29.91
C ARG A 390 10.97 -6.11 30.36
N GLU A 391 11.06 -5.06 31.16
CA GLU A 391 9.89 -4.38 31.75
C GLU A 391 8.98 -3.79 30.67
N GLU A 392 9.59 -3.20 29.64
CA GLU A 392 8.86 -2.62 28.53
C GLU A 392 8.19 -3.68 27.67
N ILE A 393 8.87 -4.79 27.40
CA ILE A 393 8.31 -5.94 26.70
C ILE A 393 7.12 -6.51 27.49
N GLU A 394 7.23 -6.66 28.80
CA GLU A 394 6.15 -7.18 29.66
C GLU A 394 4.95 -6.23 29.69
N SER A 395 5.20 -4.92 29.81
CA SER A 395 4.16 -3.89 29.71
C SER A 395 3.49 -3.88 28.34
N CYS A 396 4.27 -4.08 27.28
CA CYS A 396 3.77 -4.14 25.91
C CYS A 396 2.86 -5.35 25.68
N ILE A 397 3.30 -6.54 26.09
CA ILE A 397 2.51 -7.77 25.98
C ILE A 397 1.20 -7.63 26.74
N LYS A 398 1.23 -7.08 27.96
CA LYS A 398 0.02 -6.88 28.76
C LYS A 398 -1.02 -6.02 28.03
N LYS A 399 -0.62 -4.85 27.54
CA LYS A 399 -1.51 -3.94 26.80
C LYS A 399 -2.05 -4.56 25.51
N ALA A 400 -1.23 -5.37 24.83
CA ALA A 400 -1.62 -6.06 23.62
C ALA A 400 -2.66 -7.16 23.89
N ILE A 401 -2.55 -7.87 25.02
CA ILE A 401 -3.59 -8.81 25.49
C ILE A 401 -4.88 -8.06 25.81
N ASP A 402 -4.80 -6.96 26.57
CA ASP A 402 -5.96 -6.13 26.90
C ASP A 402 -6.69 -5.64 25.63
N TYR A 403 -5.94 -5.31 24.57
CA TYR A 403 -6.49 -4.97 23.26
C TYR A 403 -7.26 -6.15 22.62
N ILE A 404 -6.65 -7.33 22.53
CA ILE A 404 -7.25 -8.53 21.90
C ILE A 404 -8.54 -8.94 22.61
N GLU A 405 -8.55 -8.92 23.95
CA GLU A 405 -9.74 -9.22 24.74
C GLU A 405 -10.85 -8.19 24.50
N LYS A 406 -10.49 -6.91 24.38
CA LYS A 406 -11.44 -5.82 24.17
C LYS A 406 -12.12 -5.88 22.80
N ILE A 407 -11.44 -6.35 21.76
CA ILE A 407 -11.98 -6.39 20.39
C ILE A 407 -12.66 -7.73 20.05
N GLN A 408 -12.65 -8.70 20.96
CA GLN A 408 -13.33 -9.98 20.75
C GLN A 408 -14.84 -9.76 20.59
N ASN A 409 -15.43 -10.39 19.58
CA ASN A 409 -16.87 -10.36 19.36
C ASN A 409 -17.61 -11.12 20.47
N PRO A 410 -18.89 -10.79 20.75
CA PRO A 410 -19.68 -11.50 21.76
C PRO A 410 -19.84 -13.02 21.52
N ASP A 411 -19.68 -13.48 20.27
CA ASP A 411 -19.70 -14.90 19.90
C ASP A 411 -18.35 -15.62 20.08
N GLY A 412 -17.32 -14.88 20.50
CA GLY A 412 -15.96 -15.38 20.71
C GLY A 412 -15.04 -15.25 19.50
N SER A 413 -15.52 -14.79 18.34
CA SER A 413 -14.70 -14.58 17.13
C SER A 413 -13.88 -13.28 17.19
N TRP A 414 -12.92 -13.16 16.27
CA TRP A 414 -12.20 -11.92 15.97
C TRP A 414 -12.33 -11.62 14.47
N TYR A 415 -12.32 -10.34 14.11
CA TYR A 415 -12.27 -9.86 12.74
C TYR A 415 -10.96 -9.12 12.49
#